data_AF-Q1Z4X9-F1
#
_entry.id   AF-Q1Z4X9-F1
#
_cell.length_a   1.000
_cell.length_b   1.000
_cell.length_c   1.000
_cell.angle_alpha   90.00
_cell.angle_beta   90.00
_cell.angle_gamma   90.00
#
_symmetry.space_group_name_H-M   'P 1'
#
loop_
_entity.id
_entity.type
_entity.pdbx_description
1 polymer ?
#
loop_
_entity_poly.entity_id
_entity_poly.type
_entity_poly.pdbx_seq_one_letter_code
_entity_poly.pdbx_strand_id
1 'polypeptide(L)'
;MAVRMIYGVPGSGKSFMATQQVVLPALRKNRKVITNLSLNKDYLSEILEIDRDLIQIVESEKGDFSDTFLNVEDYQDDWRDDKGRAPLIVVDEAHFALNKQRKKSEVLDIENFFSTHRQAGYDIYLITQDYNRIPRDILGFVEIYYEVMKQKTMGNNVFTYYVRDSDRKMIGNKTKTYDKEIFKCYKSHLLSDGDVEEDLDAVGVKLVWFSWPFILAAIVTFAMIIGFLFFDFSLNPFAFLNEDKKTELKTDVKLDNIEFVELENKSLKSLDSSPNKTMVLEPVEVIEPKKPEVVKYLKQDHPLDDKLVQITTWLGDTALVNIYDKESRDKISSTYHTDFEKMGYQVEVYSECSMKLSYENINFFIDCSEINKREESATDKIFTGVPTI
;
A
#
# COMPACT_ATOMS: atom_id res chain seq x y z
N MET A 1 -4.39 8.13 -33.10
CA MET A 1 -4.45 6.74 -32.67
C MET A 1 -3.27 6.50 -31.75
N ALA A 2 -3.56 6.12 -30.51
CA ALA A 2 -2.55 5.88 -29.49
C ALA A 2 -3.05 4.87 -28.46
N VAL A 3 -2.12 4.20 -27.80
CA VAL A 3 -2.39 3.46 -26.56
C VAL A 3 -2.12 4.37 -25.38
N ARG A 4 -3.09 4.45 -24.47
CA ARG A 4 -3.02 5.24 -23.25
C ARG A 4 -3.36 4.35 -22.06
N MET A 5 -2.82 4.70 -20.91
CA MET A 5 -3.03 3.95 -19.68
C MET A 5 -3.63 4.85 -18.60
N ILE A 6 -4.64 4.37 -17.89
CA ILE A 6 -5.22 5.00 -16.71
C ILE A 6 -4.90 4.10 -15.52
N TYR A 7 -4.20 4.64 -14.52
CA TYR A 7 -3.80 3.85 -13.36
C TYR A 7 -3.89 4.62 -12.04
N GLY A 8 -3.85 3.90 -10.93
CA GLY A 8 -4.00 4.47 -9.60
C GLY A 8 -4.59 3.46 -8.61
N VAL A 9 -4.55 3.80 -7.33
CA VAL A 9 -5.01 2.93 -6.23
C VAL A 9 -6.48 2.51 -6.39
N PRO A 10 -6.90 1.38 -5.80
CA PRO A 10 -8.32 1.03 -5.68
C PRO A 10 -9.13 2.21 -5.11
N GLY A 11 -10.35 2.41 -5.63
CA GLY A 11 -11.21 3.53 -5.20
C GLY A 11 -10.73 4.93 -5.62
N SER A 12 -9.70 5.05 -6.47
CA SER A 12 -9.23 6.37 -6.93
C SER A 12 -10.11 7.03 -8.00
N GLY A 13 -11.14 6.33 -8.51
CA GLY A 13 -12.05 6.85 -9.54
C GLY A 13 -11.56 6.65 -10.99
N LYS A 14 -10.75 5.60 -11.26
CA LYS A 14 -10.26 5.30 -12.62
C LYS A 14 -11.38 5.07 -13.63
N SER A 15 -12.32 4.17 -13.33
CA SER A 15 -13.45 3.83 -14.20
C SER A 15 -14.40 5.03 -14.36
N PHE A 16 -14.58 5.84 -13.31
CA PHE A 16 -15.28 7.12 -13.40
C PHE A 16 -14.61 8.07 -14.40
N MET A 17 -13.30 8.29 -14.26
CA MET A 17 -12.52 9.17 -15.14
C MET A 17 -12.56 8.67 -16.59
N ALA A 18 -12.38 7.36 -16.80
CA ALA A 18 -12.48 6.73 -18.11
C ALA A 18 -13.88 6.97 -18.72
N THR A 19 -14.93 6.75 -17.94
CA THR A 19 -16.31 6.98 -18.42
C THR A 19 -16.52 8.45 -18.79
N GLN A 20 -16.17 9.38 -17.90
CA GLN A 20 -16.41 10.81 -18.09
C GLN A 20 -15.56 11.43 -19.22
N GLN A 21 -14.26 11.09 -19.28
CA GLN A 21 -13.29 11.77 -20.13
C GLN A 21 -12.99 11.01 -21.43
N VAL A 22 -13.33 9.73 -21.51
CA VAL A 22 -12.95 8.87 -22.64
C VAL A 22 -14.18 8.29 -23.32
N VAL A 23 -14.99 7.50 -22.60
CA VAL A 23 -16.15 6.79 -23.17
C VAL A 23 -17.24 7.75 -23.64
N LEU A 24 -17.77 8.59 -22.74
CA LEU A 24 -18.86 9.51 -23.09
C LEU A 24 -18.49 10.48 -24.22
N PRO A 25 -17.29 11.10 -24.24
CA PRO A 25 -16.89 11.94 -25.37
C PRO A 25 -16.72 11.19 -26.69
N ALA A 26 -16.40 9.89 -26.67
CA ALA A 26 -16.33 9.07 -27.88
C ALA A 26 -17.73 8.75 -28.42
N LEU A 27 -18.64 8.29 -27.54
CA LEU A 27 -20.03 8.00 -27.89
C LEU A 27 -20.75 9.24 -28.43
N ARG A 28 -20.60 10.40 -27.79
CA ARG A 28 -21.15 11.69 -28.28
C ARG A 28 -20.61 12.13 -29.63
N LYS A 29 -19.48 11.57 -30.07
CA LYS A 29 -18.89 11.80 -31.40
C LYS A 29 -19.27 10.70 -32.39
N ASN A 30 -20.29 9.90 -32.07
CA ASN A 30 -20.72 8.72 -32.82
C ASN A 30 -19.57 7.74 -33.10
N ARG A 31 -18.66 7.58 -32.14
CA ARG A 31 -17.60 6.58 -32.21
C ARG A 31 -17.98 5.36 -31.39
N LYS A 32 -18.00 4.19 -32.03
CA LYS A 32 -18.21 2.90 -31.36
C LYS A 32 -17.16 2.68 -30.27
N VAL A 33 -17.59 2.14 -29.13
CA VAL A 33 -16.76 1.81 -27.97
C VAL A 33 -16.88 0.33 -27.67
N ILE A 34 -15.74 -0.36 -27.53
CA ILE A 34 -15.64 -1.74 -27.08
C ILE A 34 -15.04 -1.73 -25.69
N THR A 35 -15.73 -2.28 -24.70
CA THR A 35 -15.28 -2.22 -23.30
C THR A 35 -15.85 -3.32 -22.42
N ASN A 36 -15.17 -3.68 -21.34
CA ASN A 36 -15.70 -4.51 -20.26
C ASN A 36 -16.18 -3.66 -19.05
N LEU A 37 -16.20 -2.33 -19.19
CA LEU A 37 -16.85 -1.46 -18.21
C LEU A 37 -18.36 -1.78 -18.16
N SER A 38 -18.91 -1.90 -16.94
CA SER A 38 -20.34 -2.13 -16.71
C SER A 38 -21.16 -0.87 -16.97
N LEU A 39 -21.27 -0.49 -18.25
CA LEU A 39 -22.02 0.68 -18.69
C LEU A 39 -23.53 0.43 -18.60
N ASN A 40 -24.27 1.44 -18.15
CA ASN A 40 -25.73 1.42 -18.13
C ASN A 40 -26.29 1.80 -19.51
N LYS A 41 -26.43 0.81 -20.40
CA LYS A 41 -26.91 1.02 -21.78
C LYS A 41 -28.26 1.72 -21.84
N ASP A 42 -29.17 1.42 -20.92
CA ASP A 42 -30.51 2.02 -20.89
C ASP A 42 -30.42 3.52 -20.57
N TYR A 43 -29.68 3.89 -19.52
CA TYR A 43 -29.46 5.29 -19.18
C TYR A 43 -28.76 6.07 -20.31
N LEU A 44 -27.73 5.47 -20.91
CA LEU A 44 -26.99 6.08 -22.03
C LEU A 44 -27.90 6.31 -23.24
N SER A 45 -28.80 5.37 -23.54
CA SER A 45 -29.68 5.44 -24.69
C SER A 45 -30.89 6.35 -24.47
N GLU A 46 -31.55 6.25 -23.32
CA GLU A 46 -32.81 6.94 -23.04
C GLU A 46 -32.60 8.39 -22.57
N ILE A 47 -31.55 8.65 -21.79
CA ILE A 47 -31.32 9.96 -21.18
C ILE A 47 -30.28 10.77 -21.95
N LEU A 48 -29.26 10.12 -22.50
CA LEU A 48 -28.19 10.80 -23.25
C LEU A 48 -28.32 10.67 -24.77
N GLU A 49 -29.39 10.02 -25.26
CA GLU A 49 -29.68 9.83 -26.69
C GLU A 49 -28.52 9.17 -27.46
N ILE A 50 -27.75 8.30 -26.81
CA ILE A 50 -26.64 7.57 -27.42
C ILE A 50 -27.18 6.28 -28.06
N ASP A 51 -26.77 6.04 -29.31
CA ASP A 51 -27.09 4.80 -29.99
C ASP A 51 -26.48 3.58 -29.27
N ARG A 52 -27.32 2.58 -28.95
CA ARG A 52 -26.91 1.36 -28.26
C ARG A 52 -25.94 0.53 -29.10
N ASP A 53 -26.04 0.60 -30.42
CA ASP A 53 -25.19 -0.19 -31.34
C ASP A 53 -23.74 0.31 -31.35
N LEU A 54 -23.50 1.53 -30.85
CA LEU A 54 -22.16 2.06 -30.63
C LEU A 54 -21.50 1.52 -29.35
N ILE A 55 -22.19 0.70 -28.54
CA ILE A 55 -21.66 0.19 -27.27
C ILE A 55 -21.60 -1.34 -27.32
N GLN A 56 -20.38 -1.85 -27.50
CA GLN A 56 -20.09 -3.27 -27.39
C GLN A 56 -19.48 -3.55 -26.01
N ILE A 57 -20.22 -4.29 -25.18
CA ILE A 57 -19.72 -4.74 -23.88
C ILE A 57 -19.14 -6.14 -24.03
N VAL A 58 -17.89 -6.32 -23.65
CA VAL A 58 -17.25 -7.63 -23.51
C VAL A 58 -17.61 -8.15 -22.12
N GLU A 59 -18.62 -9.02 -22.08
CA GLU A 59 -19.17 -9.57 -20.83
C GLU A 59 -18.31 -10.73 -20.32
N SER A 60 -18.30 -10.89 -19.00
CA SER A 60 -17.68 -12.02 -18.32
C SER A 60 -18.68 -13.14 -18.13
N GLU A 61 -18.27 -14.38 -18.40
CA GLU A 61 -19.05 -15.57 -18.06
C GLU A 61 -18.92 -15.92 -16.56
N LYS A 62 -17.79 -15.57 -15.95
CA LYS A 62 -17.49 -15.86 -14.53
C LYS A 62 -17.98 -14.80 -13.55
N GLY A 63 -18.40 -13.64 -14.05
CA GLY A 63 -18.77 -12.48 -13.23
C GLY A 63 -17.57 -11.72 -12.66
N ASP A 64 -16.38 -11.91 -13.20
CA ASP A 64 -15.16 -11.17 -12.86
C ASP A 64 -14.45 -10.63 -14.11
N PHE A 65 -13.28 -10.00 -13.99
CA PHE A 65 -12.55 -9.50 -15.16
C PHE A 65 -11.59 -10.54 -15.76
N SER A 66 -11.55 -11.77 -15.24
CA SER A 66 -10.52 -12.76 -15.56
C SER A 66 -10.65 -13.40 -16.94
N ASP A 67 -11.85 -13.33 -17.52
CA ASP A 67 -12.21 -13.92 -18.81
C ASP A 67 -12.50 -12.89 -19.91
N THR A 68 -12.49 -11.60 -19.59
CA THR A 68 -12.67 -10.53 -20.58
C THR A 68 -11.37 -10.22 -21.33
N PHE A 69 -11.46 -9.95 -22.64
CA PHE A 69 -10.32 -9.56 -23.49
C PHE A 69 -9.18 -10.60 -23.53
N LEU A 70 -9.51 -11.89 -23.45
CA LEU A 70 -8.50 -12.95 -23.48
C LEU A 70 -7.96 -13.22 -24.88
N ASN A 71 -8.76 -12.95 -25.92
CA ASN A 71 -8.44 -13.23 -27.30
C ASN A 71 -8.40 -11.94 -28.14
N VAL A 72 -7.79 -12.00 -29.32
CA VAL A 72 -7.63 -10.82 -30.19
C VAL A 72 -8.97 -10.36 -30.78
N GLU A 73 -9.92 -11.28 -30.95
CA GLU A 73 -11.27 -11.01 -31.46
C GLU A 73 -12.04 -10.05 -30.55
N ASP A 74 -11.76 -10.04 -29.24
CA ASP A 74 -12.39 -9.12 -28.29
C ASP A 74 -11.95 -7.65 -28.52
N TYR A 75 -10.82 -7.45 -29.22
CA TYR A 75 -10.28 -6.14 -29.57
C TYR A 75 -10.67 -5.70 -30.99
N GLN A 76 -10.98 -6.63 -31.88
CA GLN A 76 -11.17 -6.36 -33.30
C GLN A 76 -12.64 -6.19 -33.66
N ASP A 77 -12.92 -5.26 -34.55
CA ASP A 77 -14.25 -5.05 -35.09
C ASP A 77 -14.18 -4.38 -36.47
N ASP A 78 -15.13 -4.69 -37.34
CA ASP A 78 -15.17 -4.18 -38.71
C ASP A 78 -15.75 -2.76 -38.82
N TRP A 79 -16.38 -2.25 -37.75
CA TRP A 79 -16.97 -0.93 -37.74
C TRP A 79 -15.93 0.16 -38.01
N ARG A 80 -16.27 1.11 -38.87
CA ARG A 80 -15.45 2.31 -39.14
C ARG A 80 -16.37 3.52 -39.15
N ASP A 81 -15.85 4.64 -38.65
CA ASP A 81 -16.56 5.92 -38.73
C ASP A 81 -16.41 6.57 -40.12
N ASP A 82 -17.09 7.70 -40.32
CA ASP A 82 -17.03 8.49 -41.57
C ASP A 82 -15.60 8.93 -41.97
N LYS A 83 -14.65 8.87 -41.03
CA LYS A 83 -13.25 9.24 -41.22
C LYS A 83 -12.33 8.02 -41.32
N GLY A 84 -12.88 6.81 -41.41
CA GLY A 84 -12.15 5.55 -41.46
C GLY A 84 -11.48 5.14 -40.14
N ARG A 85 -11.89 5.73 -39.01
CA ARG A 85 -11.37 5.39 -37.68
C ARG A 85 -12.06 4.16 -37.14
N ALA A 86 -11.31 3.29 -36.50
CA ALA A 86 -11.84 2.10 -35.83
C ALA A 86 -12.43 2.47 -34.45
N PRO A 87 -13.13 1.53 -33.78
CA PRO A 87 -13.68 1.74 -32.46
C PRO A 87 -12.63 2.17 -31.44
N LEU A 88 -13.11 2.81 -30.38
CA LEU A 88 -12.34 3.07 -29.17
C LEU A 88 -12.40 1.81 -28.29
N ILE A 89 -11.25 1.30 -27.88
CA ILE A 89 -11.18 0.16 -26.96
C ILE A 89 -10.85 0.67 -25.56
N VAL A 90 -11.63 0.25 -24.57
CA VAL A 90 -11.40 0.57 -23.15
C VAL A 90 -11.42 -0.72 -22.34
N VAL A 91 -10.26 -1.16 -21.87
CA VAL A 91 -10.11 -2.39 -21.09
C VAL A 91 -9.94 -2.02 -19.62
N ASP A 92 -10.98 -2.26 -18.81
CA ASP A 92 -10.92 -2.20 -17.36
C ASP A 92 -10.23 -3.42 -16.77
N GLU A 93 -9.50 -3.19 -15.67
CA GLU A 93 -8.61 -4.15 -15.02
C GLU A 93 -7.77 -4.98 -16.00
N ALA A 94 -7.15 -4.29 -16.97
CA ALA A 94 -6.40 -4.88 -18.08
C ALA A 94 -5.27 -5.83 -17.65
N HIS A 95 -4.82 -5.77 -16.39
CA HIS A 95 -3.83 -6.67 -15.83
C HIS A 95 -4.31 -8.13 -15.67
N PHE A 96 -5.62 -8.40 -15.76
CA PHE A 96 -6.16 -9.76 -15.84
C PHE A 96 -5.97 -10.33 -17.25
N ALA A 97 -6.49 -9.63 -18.25
CA ALA A 97 -6.38 -10.00 -19.67
C ALA A 97 -4.93 -10.07 -20.15
N LEU A 98 -4.14 -9.06 -19.79
CA LEU A 98 -2.75 -8.87 -20.21
C LEU A 98 -1.80 -9.21 -19.07
N ASN A 99 -1.93 -10.38 -18.45
CA ASN A 99 -1.02 -10.78 -17.37
C ASN A 99 0.28 -11.35 -17.95
N LYS A 100 1.44 -10.87 -17.47
CA LYS A 100 2.79 -11.37 -17.82
C LYS A 100 3.01 -12.87 -17.56
N GLN A 101 2.17 -13.50 -16.77
CA GLN A 101 2.21 -14.94 -16.48
C GLN A 101 1.51 -15.78 -17.56
N ARG A 102 0.76 -15.17 -18.50
CA ARG A 102 0.13 -15.89 -19.61
C ARG A 102 1.19 -16.47 -20.54
N LYS A 103 0.84 -17.56 -21.22
CA LYS A 103 1.71 -18.18 -22.21
C LYS A 103 1.90 -17.19 -23.37
N LYS A 104 3.15 -17.04 -23.83
CA LYS A 104 3.47 -16.13 -24.92
C LYS A 104 2.64 -16.39 -26.19
N SER A 105 2.35 -17.66 -26.50
CA SER A 105 1.51 -18.04 -27.65
C SER A 105 0.09 -17.47 -27.60
N GLU A 106 -0.48 -17.29 -26.41
CA GLU A 106 -1.85 -16.76 -26.23
C GLU A 106 -1.88 -15.22 -26.30
N VAL A 107 -0.75 -14.57 -25.99
CA VAL A 107 -0.65 -13.10 -25.96
C VAL A 107 -0.07 -12.55 -27.27
N LEU A 108 0.58 -13.39 -28.08
CA LEU A 108 1.26 -12.99 -29.31
C LEU A 108 0.33 -12.27 -30.31
N ASP A 109 -0.89 -12.78 -30.50
CA ASP A 109 -1.85 -12.17 -31.43
C ASP A 109 -2.35 -10.81 -30.92
N ILE A 110 -2.48 -10.68 -29.60
CA ILE A 110 -2.80 -9.41 -28.95
C ILE A 110 -1.61 -8.45 -29.11
N GLU A 111 -0.37 -8.87 -28.86
CA GLU A 111 0.84 -8.07 -29.10
C GLU A 111 0.91 -7.57 -30.56
N ASN A 112 0.62 -8.45 -31.52
CA ASN A 112 0.56 -8.10 -32.94
C ASN A 112 -0.53 -7.06 -33.23
N PHE A 113 -1.71 -7.20 -32.61
CA PHE A 113 -2.77 -6.19 -32.68
C PHE A 113 -2.31 -4.84 -32.11
N PHE A 114 -1.68 -4.82 -30.94
CA PHE A 114 -1.13 -3.59 -30.35
C PHE A 114 -0.04 -2.96 -31.22
N SER A 115 0.76 -3.76 -31.94
CA SER A 115 1.77 -3.22 -32.85
C SER A 115 1.15 -2.51 -34.08
N THR A 116 -0.02 -2.97 -34.54
CA THR A 116 -0.70 -2.49 -35.75
C THR A 116 -1.84 -1.50 -35.48
N HIS A 117 -2.18 -1.25 -34.21
CA HIS A 117 -3.33 -0.43 -33.80
C HIS A 117 -3.39 0.96 -34.49
N ARG A 118 -2.24 1.63 -34.66
CA ARG A 118 -2.19 2.97 -35.30
C ARG A 118 -2.58 2.93 -36.77
N GLN A 119 -2.10 1.93 -37.50
CA GLN A 119 -2.40 1.74 -38.91
C GLN A 119 -3.85 1.33 -39.11
N ALA A 120 -4.36 0.48 -38.21
CA ALA A 120 -5.73 0.01 -38.24
C ALA A 120 -6.76 1.04 -37.71
N GLY A 121 -6.31 2.15 -37.13
CA GLY A 121 -7.21 3.23 -36.73
C GLY A 121 -7.77 3.12 -35.30
N TYR A 122 -7.21 2.27 -34.44
CA TYR A 122 -7.71 2.05 -33.07
C TYR A 122 -7.10 3.04 -32.08
N ASP A 123 -7.91 3.55 -31.16
CA ASP A 123 -7.43 4.16 -29.92
C ASP A 123 -7.71 3.19 -28.77
N ILE A 124 -6.73 2.97 -27.89
CA ILE A 124 -6.81 1.98 -26.83
C ILE A 124 -6.56 2.66 -25.49
N TYR A 125 -7.42 2.41 -24.52
CA TYR A 125 -7.25 2.81 -23.13
C TYR A 125 -7.20 1.57 -22.25
N LEU A 126 -6.07 1.38 -21.57
CA LEU A 126 -5.89 0.33 -20.57
C LEU A 126 -6.07 0.92 -19.19
N ILE A 127 -7.03 0.42 -18.43
CA ILE A 127 -7.23 0.81 -17.04
C ILE A 127 -6.68 -0.30 -16.15
N THR A 128 -5.84 0.05 -15.19
CA THR A 128 -5.27 -0.95 -14.27
C THR A 128 -4.88 -0.33 -12.94
N GLN A 129 -4.94 -1.12 -11.87
CA GLN A 129 -4.37 -0.73 -10.58
C GLN A 129 -2.84 -0.88 -10.57
N ASP A 130 -2.33 -1.96 -11.16
CA ASP A 130 -0.91 -2.27 -11.25
C ASP A 130 -0.52 -2.63 -12.69
N TYR A 131 0.16 -1.70 -13.35
CA TYR A 131 0.66 -1.92 -14.70
C TYR A 131 1.90 -2.83 -14.75
N ASN A 132 2.58 -3.11 -13.62
CA ASN A 132 3.76 -4.00 -13.60
C ASN A 132 3.40 -5.48 -13.82
N ARG A 133 2.10 -5.80 -13.76
CA ARG A 133 1.56 -7.11 -14.15
C ARG A 133 1.42 -7.26 -15.66
N ILE A 134 1.44 -6.16 -16.42
CA ILE A 134 1.31 -6.16 -17.87
C ILE A 134 2.68 -6.42 -18.53
N PRO A 135 2.78 -7.25 -19.60
CA PRO A 135 4.01 -7.46 -20.35
C PRO A 135 4.66 -6.16 -20.81
N ARG A 136 6.00 -6.10 -20.75
CA ARG A 136 6.76 -4.91 -21.18
C ARG A 136 6.54 -4.59 -22.67
N ASP A 137 6.32 -5.61 -23.49
CA ASP A 137 6.08 -5.44 -24.93
C ASP A 137 4.80 -4.64 -25.17
N ILE A 138 3.75 -4.87 -24.39
CA ILE A 138 2.52 -4.07 -24.43
C ILE A 138 2.73 -2.67 -23.83
N LEU A 139 3.43 -2.58 -22.68
CA LEU A 139 3.73 -1.29 -22.05
C LEU A 139 4.57 -0.37 -22.96
N GLY A 140 5.39 -0.93 -23.84
CA GLY A 140 6.18 -0.20 -24.84
C GLY A 140 5.33 0.56 -25.86
N PHE A 141 4.06 0.18 -26.06
CA PHE A 141 3.14 0.89 -26.94
C PHE A 141 2.39 2.04 -26.24
N VAL A 142 2.42 2.11 -24.91
CA VAL A 142 1.72 3.14 -24.13
C VAL A 142 2.46 4.47 -24.23
N GLU A 143 1.79 5.46 -24.83
CA GLU A 143 2.35 6.80 -25.04
C GLU A 143 2.11 7.73 -23.86
N ILE A 144 0.91 7.65 -23.26
CA ILE A 144 0.48 8.57 -22.20
C ILE A 144 -0.09 7.77 -21.04
N TYR A 145 0.34 8.15 -19.85
CA TYR A 145 -0.11 7.58 -18.58
C TYR A 145 -0.92 8.63 -17.80
N TYR A 146 -2.11 8.25 -17.35
CA TYR A 146 -2.98 9.05 -16.49
C TYR A 146 -3.00 8.43 -15.09
N GLU A 147 -2.31 9.06 -14.14
CA GLU A 147 -2.31 8.65 -12.75
C GLU A 147 -3.47 9.34 -12.01
N VAL A 148 -4.46 8.58 -11.56
CA VAL A 148 -5.68 9.11 -10.94
C VAL A 148 -5.60 9.00 -9.42
N MET A 149 -5.85 10.11 -8.73
CA MET A 149 -5.85 10.22 -7.27
C MET A 149 -7.14 10.88 -6.77
N LYS A 150 -7.85 10.22 -5.84
CA LYS A 150 -8.99 10.78 -5.10
C LYS A 150 -8.44 11.72 -4.01
N GLN A 151 -8.91 12.96 -3.99
CA GLN A 151 -8.50 13.95 -2.98
C GLN A 151 -9.36 13.77 -1.72
N LYS A 152 -8.74 13.42 -0.59
CA LYS A 152 -9.45 13.20 0.69
C LYS A 152 -9.60 14.47 1.54
N THR A 153 -8.79 15.51 1.27
CA THR A 153 -8.61 16.66 2.18
C THR A 153 -9.51 17.85 1.85
N MET A 154 -10.14 17.86 0.68
CA MET A 154 -11.06 18.92 0.27
C MET A 154 -12.48 18.39 0.50
N GLY A 155 -13.33 19.09 1.25
CA GLY A 155 -14.73 18.68 1.52
C GLY A 155 -15.64 18.53 0.28
N ASN A 156 -15.05 18.52 -0.92
CA ASN A 156 -15.69 18.23 -2.19
C ASN A 156 -15.14 16.90 -2.72
N ASN A 157 -16.03 16.01 -3.17
CA ASN A 157 -15.68 14.80 -3.89
C ASN A 157 -14.97 15.15 -5.20
N VAL A 158 -13.64 15.24 -5.14
CA VAL A 158 -12.78 15.70 -6.24
C VAL A 158 -11.69 14.66 -6.48
N PHE A 159 -11.34 14.48 -7.75
CA PHE A 159 -10.18 13.70 -8.17
C PHE A 159 -9.23 14.56 -9.00
N THR A 160 -7.94 14.28 -8.85
CA THR A 160 -6.90 14.84 -9.70
C THR A 160 -6.29 13.71 -10.51
N TYR A 161 -6.17 13.91 -11.82
CA TYR A 161 -5.35 13.02 -12.65
C TYR A 161 -4.11 13.75 -13.15
N TYR A 162 -2.97 13.10 -13.00
CA TYR A 162 -1.68 13.56 -13.48
C TYR A 162 -1.40 12.91 -14.83
N VAL A 163 -1.10 13.74 -15.82
CA VAL A 163 -0.71 13.30 -17.16
C VAL A 163 0.79 13.12 -17.16
N ARG A 164 1.23 11.93 -17.52
CA ARG A 164 2.63 11.54 -17.62
C ARG A 164 2.94 11.06 -19.03
N ASP A 165 4.15 11.36 -19.48
CA ASP A 165 4.69 10.90 -20.76
C ASP A 165 5.03 9.40 -20.73
N SER A 166 5.50 8.84 -21.85
CA SER A 166 6.01 7.47 -21.95
C SER A 166 7.14 7.20 -20.94
N ASP A 167 8.00 8.20 -20.70
CA ASP A 167 9.07 8.19 -19.70
C ASP A 167 8.56 8.35 -18.25
N ARG A 168 7.23 8.39 -18.05
CA ARG A 168 6.54 8.66 -16.78
C ARG A 168 6.82 10.01 -16.14
N LYS A 169 7.48 10.92 -16.85
CA LYS A 169 7.66 12.31 -16.44
C LYS A 169 6.32 13.02 -16.46
N MET A 170 6.03 13.80 -15.42
CA MET A 170 4.78 14.54 -15.31
C MET A 170 4.77 15.69 -16.32
N ILE A 171 3.77 15.69 -17.21
CA ILE A 171 3.51 16.74 -18.20
C ILE A 171 2.58 17.80 -17.59
N GLY A 172 1.60 17.38 -16.79
CA GLY A 172 0.65 18.28 -16.15
C GLY A 172 -0.37 17.54 -15.31
N ASN A 173 -1.32 18.26 -14.73
CA ASN A 173 -2.42 17.68 -13.97
C ASN A 173 -3.73 18.41 -14.24
N LYS A 174 -4.84 17.75 -13.94
CA LYS A 174 -6.18 18.33 -13.99
C LYS A 174 -6.98 17.83 -12.81
N THR A 175 -7.69 18.75 -12.17
CA THR A 175 -8.56 18.46 -11.03
C THR A 175 -10.02 18.59 -11.48
N LYS A 176 -10.85 17.60 -11.12
CA LYS A 176 -12.24 17.47 -11.53
C LYS A 176 -13.10 16.97 -10.38
N THR A 177 -14.36 17.37 -10.37
CA THR A 177 -15.35 16.91 -9.39
C THR A 177 -16.01 15.63 -9.87
N TYR A 178 -16.33 14.74 -8.94
CA TYR A 178 -17.21 13.60 -9.19
C TYR A 178 -18.64 14.09 -9.41
N ASP A 179 -19.09 14.02 -10.64
CA ASP A 179 -20.46 14.33 -11.05
C ASP A 179 -21.38 13.13 -10.82
N LYS A 180 -22.47 13.36 -10.09
CA LYS A 180 -23.48 12.34 -9.75
C LYS A 180 -24.11 11.71 -10.99
N GLU A 181 -24.28 12.48 -12.07
CA GLU A 181 -24.90 11.99 -13.31
C GLU A 181 -24.02 10.95 -14.03
N ILE A 182 -22.69 11.05 -13.87
CA ILE A 182 -21.76 10.11 -14.48
C ILE A 182 -21.82 8.75 -13.78
N PHE A 183 -22.07 8.72 -12.47
CA PHE A 183 -22.27 7.44 -11.75
C PHE A 183 -23.54 6.70 -12.21
N LYS A 184 -24.51 7.39 -12.82
CA LYS A 184 -25.67 6.70 -13.44
C LYS A 184 -25.30 6.01 -14.75
N CYS A 185 -24.21 6.45 -15.40
CA CYS A 185 -23.76 5.93 -16.69
C CYS A 185 -23.01 4.58 -16.57
N TYR A 186 -22.54 4.21 -15.39
CA TYR A 186 -21.81 2.95 -15.16
C TYR A 186 -22.05 2.41 -13.74
N LYS A 187 -22.05 1.10 -13.56
CA LYS A 187 -22.12 0.46 -12.23
C LYS A 187 -20.70 0.27 -11.69
N SER A 188 -20.39 0.87 -10.54
CA SER A 188 -19.01 0.87 -10.01
C SER A 188 -18.57 -0.42 -9.33
N HIS A 189 -19.46 -1.41 -9.14
CA HIS A 189 -19.13 -2.68 -8.50
C HIS A 189 -19.90 -3.84 -9.16
N LEU A 190 -19.16 -4.81 -9.73
CA LEU A 190 -19.72 -6.08 -10.22
C LEU A 190 -20.04 -7.07 -9.08
N LEU A 191 -19.54 -6.82 -7.86
CA LEU A 191 -19.53 -7.78 -6.75
C LEU A 191 -20.35 -7.36 -5.51
N SER A 192 -20.95 -6.17 -5.50
CA SER A 192 -21.80 -5.73 -4.39
C SER A 192 -23.18 -5.35 -4.90
N ASP A 193 -24.12 -6.29 -4.73
CA ASP A 193 -25.57 -6.09 -4.91
C ASP A 193 -26.19 -5.22 -3.80
N GLY A 194 -25.35 -4.49 -3.06
CA GLY A 194 -25.76 -3.54 -2.04
C GLY A 194 -25.26 -2.16 -2.43
N ASP A 195 -26.13 -1.17 -2.31
CA ASP A 195 -25.76 0.23 -2.16
C ASP A 195 -24.78 0.34 -0.99
N VAL A 196 -23.50 0.12 -1.25
CA VAL A 196 -22.46 0.60 -0.36
C VAL A 196 -22.48 2.10 -0.60
N GLU A 197 -23.21 2.82 0.25
CA GLU A 197 -22.90 4.20 0.55
C GLU A 197 -21.38 4.23 0.80
N GLU A 198 -20.59 4.59 -0.24
CA GLU A 198 -19.17 4.86 -0.06
C GLU A 198 -19.12 5.91 1.03
N ASP A 199 -18.73 5.49 2.24
CA ASP A 199 -18.69 6.26 3.46
C ASP A 199 -18.40 7.75 3.17
N LEU A 200 -19.46 8.53 3.11
CA LEU A 200 -19.39 9.99 3.26
C LEU A 200 -18.90 10.36 4.67
N ASP A 201 -18.70 9.35 5.53
CA ASP A 201 -18.22 9.42 6.90
C ASP A 201 -16.70 9.18 7.05
N ALA A 202 -15.93 9.24 5.95
CA ALA A 202 -14.49 9.47 6.03
C ALA A 202 -14.11 10.95 6.27
N VAL A 203 -15.04 11.78 6.76
CA VAL A 203 -14.69 13.02 7.49
C VAL A 203 -14.37 12.65 8.93
N GLY A 204 -13.32 11.83 9.09
CA GLY A 204 -12.67 11.52 10.37
C GLY A 204 -11.85 12.69 10.91
N VAL A 205 -12.27 13.92 10.63
CA VAL A 205 -11.88 15.09 11.41
C VAL A 205 -13.19 15.71 11.86
N LYS A 206 -13.77 15.19 12.95
CA LYS A 206 -14.71 16.00 13.73
C LYS A 206 -14.01 17.33 13.93
N LEU A 207 -14.55 18.41 13.35
CA LEU A 207 -14.07 19.77 13.54
C LEU A 207 -13.74 19.91 15.03
N VAL A 208 -12.44 20.05 15.34
CA VAL A 208 -11.90 19.94 16.71
C VAL A 208 -12.65 20.88 17.69
N TRP A 209 -13.24 21.94 17.15
CA TRP A 209 -14.11 22.94 17.79
C TRP A 209 -15.38 22.40 18.43
N PHE A 210 -15.81 21.17 18.13
CA PHE A 210 -16.97 20.50 18.77
C PHE A 210 -16.57 19.27 19.60
N SER A 211 -15.29 19.12 19.94
CA SER A 211 -14.88 18.13 20.94
C SER A 211 -15.21 18.65 22.36
N TRP A 212 -15.58 17.74 23.26
CA TRP A 212 -15.91 18.02 24.67
C TRP A 212 -14.97 19.02 25.39
N PRO A 213 -13.64 19.00 25.19
CA PRO A 213 -12.75 19.99 25.83
C PRO A 213 -12.99 21.44 25.37
N PHE A 214 -13.42 21.69 24.12
CA PHE A 214 -13.70 23.05 23.64
C PHE A 214 -15.03 23.58 24.16
N ILE A 215 -16.03 22.72 24.29
CA ILE A 215 -17.31 23.06 24.92
C ILE A 215 -17.08 23.38 26.40
N LEU A 216 -16.28 22.57 27.10
CA LEU A 216 -15.91 22.82 28.49
C LEU A 216 -15.13 24.13 28.64
N ALA A 217 -14.15 24.38 27.78
CA ALA A 217 -13.37 25.62 27.80
C ALA A 217 -14.25 26.86 27.55
N ALA A 218 -15.22 26.78 26.63
CA ALA A 218 -16.19 27.84 26.36
C ALA A 218 -17.11 28.09 27.57
N ILE A 219 -17.58 27.05 28.24
CA ILE A 219 -18.40 27.16 29.46
C ILE A 219 -17.59 27.80 30.60
N VAL A 220 -16.34 27.38 30.80
CA VAL A 220 -15.45 27.93 31.85
C VAL A 220 -15.13 29.40 31.59
N THR A 221 -14.81 29.77 30.34
CA THR A 221 -14.56 31.18 29.98
C THR A 221 -15.81 32.03 30.12
N PHE A 222 -16.97 31.52 29.72
CA PHE A 222 -18.24 32.24 29.91
C PHE A 222 -18.58 32.41 31.40
N ALA A 223 -18.34 31.40 32.23
CA ALA A 223 -18.50 31.49 33.68
C ALA A 223 -17.51 32.47 34.33
N MET A 224 -16.25 32.53 33.86
CA MET A 224 -15.27 33.52 34.31
C MET A 224 -15.69 34.95 33.94
N ILE A 225 -16.21 35.17 32.73
CA ILE A 225 -16.67 36.50 32.29
C ILE A 225 -17.90 36.93 33.10
N ILE A 226 -18.87 36.05 33.33
CA ILE A 226 -20.03 36.34 34.20
C ILE A 226 -19.59 36.58 35.65
N GLY A 227 -18.68 35.75 36.16
CA GLY A 227 -18.09 35.92 37.49
C GLY A 227 -17.43 37.28 37.65
N PHE A 228 -16.67 37.74 36.66
CA PHE A 228 -16.00 39.03 36.65
C PHE A 228 -16.95 40.23 36.50
N LEU A 229 -18.08 40.07 35.80
CA LEU A 229 -19.06 41.15 35.59
C LEU A 229 -20.04 41.32 36.75
N PHE A 230 -20.34 40.26 37.51
CA PHE A 230 -21.38 40.28 38.54
C PHE A 230 -20.84 40.11 39.98
N PHE A 231 -19.63 39.63 40.15
CA PHE A 231 -18.93 39.56 41.42
C PHE A 231 -17.56 40.23 41.25
N ASP A 232 -17.15 41.07 42.19
CA ASP A 232 -15.80 41.66 42.21
C ASP A 232 -14.76 40.56 42.47
N PHE A 233 -14.49 39.74 41.45
CA PHE A 233 -13.77 38.49 41.54
C PHE A 233 -12.27 38.75 41.48
N SER A 234 -11.73 39.17 42.63
CA SER A 234 -10.29 39.21 42.91
C SER A 234 -9.70 37.79 42.98
N LEU A 235 -9.50 37.13 41.83
CA LEU A 235 -8.66 35.94 41.75
C LEU A 235 -7.20 36.36 41.83
N ASN A 236 -6.58 36.20 43.00
CA ASN A 236 -5.12 36.20 43.12
C ASN A 236 -4.60 34.81 42.70
N PRO A 237 -4.02 34.64 41.49
CA PRO A 237 -3.59 33.33 40.99
C PRO A 237 -2.34 32.81 41.73
N PHE A 238 -1.77 33.63 42.62
CA PHE A 238 -0.54 33.38 43.37
C PHE A 238 -0.76 33.19 44.88
N ALA A 239 -2.01 33.07 45.35
CA ALA A 239 -2.30 32.83 46.77
C ALA A 239 -1.69 31.53 47.32
N PHE A 240 -1.30 30.59 46.43
CA PHE A 240 -0.60 29.34 46.79
C PHE A 240 0.90 29.52 47.10
N LEU A 241 1.49 30.69 46.81
CA LEU A 241 2.91 30.95 47.12
C LEU A 241 3.15 31.63 48.48
N ASN A 242 2.09 31.96 49.22
CA ASN A 242 2.17 32.66 50.51
C ASN A 242 1.86 31.75 51.71
N GLU A 243 2.42 30.54 51.75
CA GLU A 243 2.56 29.80 53.01
C GLU A 243 4.02 29.81 53.48
N ASP A 244 4.40 30.91 54.15
CA ASP A 244 5.54 30.91 55.06
C ASP A 244 5.19 30.10 56.33
N LYS A 245 5.30 28.77 56.26
CA LYS A 245 5.37 27.93 57.46
C LYS A 245 6.82 27.53 57.72
N LYS A 246 7.50 28.36 58.50
CA LYS A 246 8.61 27.93 59.36
C LYS A 246 8.12 26.77 60.23
N THR A 247 8.63 25.57 60.00
CA THR A 247 8.50 24.47 60.95
C THR A 247 9.90 23.88 61.16
N GLU A 248 10.34 23.97 62.41
CA GLU A 248 11.67 23.66 62.91
C GLU A 248 12.08 22.20 62.64
N LEU A 249 13.35 22.00 62.28
CA LEU A 249 13.97 20.68 62.31
C LEU A 249 13.98 20.15 63.75
N LYS A 250 13.27 19.06 63.99
CA LYS A 250 13.59 18.13 65.07
C LYS A 250 14.31 16.93 64.48
N THR A 251 15.58 16.85 64.84
CA THR A 251 16.44 15.68 64.83
C THR A 251 15.75 14.47 65.48
N ASP A 252 16.21 13.29 65.08
CA ASP A 252 16.04 11.98 65.73
C ASP A 252 14.87 11.09 65.24
N VAL A 253 15.10 10.35 64.14
CA VAL A 253 14.59 8.97 64.02
C VAL A 253 15.63 8.10 63.31
N LYS A 254 15.94 6.95 63.93
CA LYS A 254 16.91 5.92 63.56
C LYS A 254 16.58 5.25 62.23
N LEU A 255 17.62 5.03 61.41
CA LEU A 255 17.61 4.17 60.23
C LEU A 255 18.22 2.82 60.59
N ASP A 256 17.38 1.86 60.95
CA ASP A 256 17.74 0.45 60.92
C ASP A 256 16.81 -0.26 59.92
N ASN A 257 17.42 -1.02 59.01
CA ASN A 257 16.85 -1.96 58.03
C ASN A 257 16.45 -1.39 56.67
N ILE A 258 17.46 -1.11 55.83
CA ILE A 258 17.37 -1.40 54.39
C ILE A 258 18.63 -2.21 54.03
N GLU A 259 18.42 -3.49 53.72
CA GLU A 259 19.42 -4.40 53.19
C GLU A 259 19.86 -3.95 51.79
N PHE A 260 21.17 -3.81 51.61
CA PHE A 260 21.83 -3.69 50.31
C PHE A 260 22.43 -5.05 49.96
N VAL A 261 22.01 -5.65 48.85
CA VAL A 261 22.70 -6.80 48.26
C VAL A 261 23.62 -6.28 47.16
N GLU A 262 24.91 -6.27 47.49
CA GLU A 262 26.03 -6.02 46.60
C GLU A 262 26.59 -7.39 46.17
N LEU A 263 26.81 -7.60 44.87
CA LEU A 263 27.60 -8.74 44.40
C LEU A 263 28.67 -8.28 43.42
N GLU A 264 29.89 -8.62 43.81
CA GLU A 264 31.18 -8.13 43.37
C GLU A 264 31.58 -8.59 41.97
N ASN A 265 32.38 -7.73 41.34
CA ASN A 265 33.33 -8.08 40.29
C ASN A 265 34.30 -9.18 40.74
N LYS A 266 34.49 -10.21 39.91
CA LYS A 266 35.66 -11.09 40.02
C LYS A 266 36.24 -11.50 38.66
N SER A 267 37.28 -10.75 38.29
CA SER A 267 38.58 -11.22 37.77
C SER A 267 38.65 -12.05 36.48
N LEU A 268 39.36 -11.46 35.51
CA LEU A 268 40.04 -12.08 34.38
C LEU A 268 41.16 -13.06 34.80
N LYS A 269 41.37 -14.10 33.98
CA LYS A 269 42.64 -14.85 33.75
C LYS A 269 42.63 -15.37 32.29
N SER A 270 43.43 -14.77 31.41
CA SER A 270 44.74 -15.23 30.85
C SER A 270 44.62 -16.29 29.74
N LEU A 271 44.86 -15.90 28.48
CA LEU A 271 46.09 -16.14 27.66
C LEU A 271 46.28 -17.61 27.23
N ASP A 272 46.16 -17.89 25.93
CA ASP A 272 47.31 -18.27 25.08
C ASP A 272 46.92 -18.63 23.62
N SER A 273 47.95 -18.70 22.80
CA SER A 273 48.08 -18.40 21.38
C SER A 273 48.07 -19.59 20.39
N SER A 274 47.49 -19.37 19.20
CA SER A 274 47.95 -19.81 17.85
C SER A 274 48.01 -21.33 17.51
N PRO A 275 48.29 -21.76 16.25
CA PRO A 275 47.40 -21.79 15.08
C PRO A 275 47.27 -23.20 14.43
N ASN A 276 46.55 -23.29 13.30
CA ASN A 276 46.52 -24.35 12.28
C ASN A 276 45.79 -25.68 12.58
N LYS A 277 44.69 -25.92 11.85
CA LYS A 277 44.50 -27.21 11.15
C LYS A 277 43.46 -27.15 10.01
N THR A 278 43.99 -27.17 8.80
CA THR A 278 43.67 -28.04 7.66
C THR A 278 42.23 -28.57 7.50
N MET A 279 41.62 -28.06 6.44
CA MET A 279 40.64 -28.65 5.52
C MET A 279 40.64 -30.20 5.46
N VAL A 280 39.49 -30.81 5.79
CA VAL A 280 39.13 -32.17 5.37
C VAL A 280 37.66 -32.14 4.95
N LEU A 281 37.41 -32.49 3.68
CA LEU A 281 36.09 -32.74 3.12
C LEU A 281 35.69 -34.17 3.48
N GLU A 282 34.58 -34.34 4.20
CA GLU A 282 33.92 -35.64 4.38
C GLU A 282 32.59 -35.69 3.58
N PRO A 283 32.15 -36.89 3.18
CA PRO A 283 31.15 -37.07 2.12
C PRO A 283 29.72 -36.76 2.59
N VAL A 284 28.91 -36.26 1.67
CA VAL A 284 27.47 -35.99 1.87
C VAL A 284 26.72 -37.30 2.07
N GLU A 285 26.21 -37.53 3.28
CA GLU A 285 25.20 -38.56 3.55
C GLU A 285 23.80 -38.07 3.12
N VAL A 286 23.09 -38.94 2.40
CA VAL A 286 21.72 -38.70 1.91
C VAL A 286 20.75 -38.87 3.08
N ILE A 287 20.14 -37.78 3.54
CA ILE A 287 19.12 -37.79 4.61
C ILE A 287 17.75 -38.04 3.96
N GLU A 288 17.11 -39.16 4.31
CA GLU A 288 15.71 -39.44 3.96
C GLU A 288 14.75 -38.47 4.68
N PRO A 289 13.68 -37.99 4.03
CA PRO A 289 12.78 -37.01 4.63
C PRO A 289 11.96 -37.62 5.77
N LYS A 290 12.26 -37.21 7.00
CA LYS A 290 11.49 -37.56 8.20
C LYS A 290 10.15 -36.81 8.19
N LYS A 291 9.04 -37.53 8.37
CA LYS A 291 7.67 -36.99 8.43
C LYS A 291 7.55 -35.97 9.57
N PRO A 292 6.92 -34.79 9.35
CA PRO A 292 6.84 -33.77 10.39
C PRO A 292 5.91 -34.19 11.53
N GLU A 293 6.43 -34.19 12.75
CA GLU A 293 5.64 -34.26 13.98
C GLU A 293 4.96 -32.90 14.23
N VAL A 294 3.67 -32.96 14.58
CA VAL A 294 2.86 -31.77 14.86
C VAL A 294 3.16 -31.28 16.27
N VAL A 295 3.91 -30.20 16.39
CA VAL A 295 4.17 -29.51 17.66
C VAL A 295 3.10 -28.44 17.87
N LYS A 296 2.35 -28.53 18.97
CA LYS A 296 1.43 -27.48 19.43
C LYS A 296 2.24 -26.38 20.12
N TYR A 297 2.28 -25.19 19.54
CA TYR A 297 2.92 -24.03 20.18
C TYR A 297 1.89 -23.20 20.97
N LEU A 298 2.25 -22.89 22.22
CA LEU A 298 1.64 -21.84 23.02
C LEU A 298 2.05 -20.49 22.39
N LYS A 299 1.09 -19.60 22.15
CA LYS A 299 1.35 -18.24 21.64
C LYS A 299 2.27 -17.47 22.60
N GLN A 300 3.56 -17.44 22.30
CA GLN A 300 4.46 -16.38 22.74
C GLN A 300 4.76 -15.54 21.50
N ASP A 301 4.47 -14.24 21.57
CA ASP A 301 4.75 -13.31 20.47
C ASP A 301 6.27 -13.17 20.35
N HIS A 302 6.80 -13.31 19.13
CA HIS A 302 8.24 -13.35 18.89
C HIS A 302 8.86 -11.94 19.03
N PRO A 303 10.10 -11.79 19.57
CA PRO A 303 10.64 -10.47 19.91
C PRO A 303 10.81 -9.49 18.72
N LEU A 304 10.85 -9.99 17.48
CA LEU A 304 10.90 -9.20 16.26
C LEU A 304 9.60 -9.25 15.45
N ASP A 305 8.49 -9.70 16.05
CA ASP A 305 7.18 -9.60 15.40
C ASP A 305 6.85 -8.14 15.08
N ASP A 306 6.33 -7.91 13.87
CA ASP A 306 6.05 -6.59 13.30
C ASP A 306 7.25 -5.64 13.25
N LYS A 307 8.46 -6.18 13.07
CA LYS A 307 9.69 -5.40 12.87
C LYS A 307 10.37 -5.79 11.57
N LEU A 308 10.92 -4.79 10.87
CA LEU A 308 11.77 -4.99 9.69
C LEU A 308 13.23 -4.81 10.10
N VAL A 309 14.10 -5.69 9.63
CA VAL A 309 15.51 -5.69 10.00
C VAL A 309 16.35 -5.56 8.73
N GLN A 310 17.42 -4.75 8.78
CA GLN A 310 18.25 -4.44 7.60
C GLN A 310 19.73 -4.34 7.97
N ILE A 311 20.59 -4.97 7.19
CA ILE A 311 22.05 -4.78 7.28
C ILE A 311 22.38 -3.42 6.66
N THR A 312 23.04 -2.54 7.41
CA THR A 312 23.38 -1.20 6.93
C THR A 312 24.83 -1.11 6.45
N THR A 313 25.76 -1.57 7.27
CA THR A 313 27.19 -1.47 6.97
C THR A 313 27.98 -2.47 7.81
N TRP A 314 29.22 -2.73 7.42
CA TRP A 314 30.16 -3.56 8.16
C TRP A 314 31.26 -2.71 8.77
N LEU A 315 31.58 -2.98 10.03
CA LEU A 315 32.72 -2.43 10.74
C LEU A 315 33.65 -3.57 11.14
N GLY A 316 34.65 -3.84 10.30
CA GLY A 316 35.46 -5.06 10.39
C GLY A 316 34.56 -6.29 10.20
N ASP A 317 34.65 -7.24 11.13
CA ASP A 317 33.85 -8.48 11.10
C ASP A 317 32.45 -8.30 11.73
N THR A 318 32.07 -7.06 12.09
CA THR A 318 30.77 -6.77 12.72
C THR A 318 29.82 -6.02 11.80
N ALA A 319 28.71 -6.65 11.44
CA ALA A 319 27.59 -6.01 10.76
C ALA A 319 26.78 -5.12 11.71
N LEU A 320 26.51 -3.88 11.28
CA LEU A 320 25.53 -2.97 11.87
C LEU A 320 24.16 -3.22 11.23
N VAL A 321 23.16 -3.43 12.07
CA VAL A 321 21.81 -3.83 11.70
C VAL A 321 20.81 -2.80 12.25
N ASN A 322 19.96 -2.26 11.38
CA ASN A 322 18.87 -1.35 11.78
C ASN A 322 17.56 -2.12 11.91
N ILE A 323 16.78 -1.76 12.94
CA ILE A 323 15.44 -2.29 13.18
C ILE A 323 14.43 -1.16 12.97
N TYR A 324 13.41 -1.44 12.18
CA TYR A 324 12.34 -0.51 11.82
C TYR A 324 10.99 -1.08 12.24
N ASP A 325 10.04 -0.19 12.47
CA ASP A 325 8.65 -0.58 12.66
C ASP A 325 8.04 -1.03 11.33
N LYS A 326 7.30 -2.16 11.29
CA LYS A 326 6.71 -2.66 10.04
C LYS A 326 5.63 -1.72 9.50
N GLU A 327 4.84 -1.07 10.36
CA GLU A 327 3.75 -0.19 9.95
C GLU A 327 4.24 1.21 9.62
N SER A 328 4.97 1.85 10.53
CA SER A 328 5.40 3.24 10.33
C SER A 328 6.64 3.38 9.43
N ARG A 329 7.42 2.29 9.29
CA ARG A 329 8.76 2.27 8.66
C ARG A 329 9.74 3.26 9.28
N ASP A 330 9.47 3.72 10.51
CA ASP A 330 10.41 4.54 11.24
C ASP A 330 11.47 3.65 11.86
N LYS A 331 12.71 4.16 11.86
CA LYS A 331 13.83 3.48 12.49
C LYS A 331 13.64 3.49 14.01
N ILE A 332 13.56 2.31 14.60
CA ILE A 332 13.40 2.12 16.05
C ILE A 332 14.76 2.12 16.72
N SER A 333 15.70 1.31 16.20
CA SER A 333 17.01 1.14 16.81
C SER A 333 18.06 0.69 15.79
N SER A 334 19.33 0.75 16.22
CA SER A 334 20.45 0.13 15.50
C SER A 334 21.23 -0.72 16.50
N THR A 335 21.66 -1.90 16.09
CA THR A 335 22.40 -2.84 16.92
C THR A 335 23.39 -3.61 16.05
N TYR A 336 24.29 -4.37 16.65
CA TYR A 336 25.22 -5.22 15.92
C TYR A 336 24.66 -6.63 15.79
N HIS A 337 25.03 -7.36 14.75
CA HIS A 337 24.59 -8.75 14.58
C HIS A 337 24.99 -9.63 15.80
N THR A 338 26.11 -9.34 16.46
CA THR A 338 26.59 -10.04 17.68
C THR A 338 25.71 -9.80 18.91
N ASP A 339 24.91 -8.73 18.94
CA ASP A 339 23.95 -8.51 20.03
C ASP A 339 22.72 -9.42 19.88
N PHE A 340 22.36 -9.85 18.66
CA PHE A 340 21.32 -10.86 18.46
C PHE A 340 21.73 -12.22 19.04
N GLU A 341 23.01 -12.58 18.99
CA GLU A 341 23.52 -13.79 19.66
C GLU A 341 23.28 -13.74 21.17
N LYS A 342 23.52 -12.57 21.79
CA LYS A 342 23.22 -12.35 23.22
C LYS A 342 21.73 -12.38 23.52
N MET A 343 20.89 -12.04 22.54
CA MET A 343 19.42 -12.15 22.63
C MET A 343 18.92 -13.59 22.40
N GLY A 344 19.82 -14.56 22.13
CA GLY A 344 19.49 -15.96 21.95
C GLY A 344 19.23 -16.40 20.50
N TYR A 345 19.52 -15.53 19.52
CA TYR A 345 19.44 -15.89 18.10
C TYR A 345 20.72 -16.61 17.66
N GLN A 346 20.57 -17.64 16.82
CA GLN A 346 21.68 -18.19 16.07
C GLN A 346 21.87 -17.39 14.79
N VAL A 347 23.06 -16.82 14.59
CA VAL A 347 23.36 -15.96 13.44
C VAL A 347 24.28 -16.70 12.47
N GLU A 348 23.79 -16.93 11.26
CA GLU A 348 24.56 -17.50 10.15
C GLU A 348 24.78 -16.43 9.07
N VAL A 349 26.03 -15.97 8.92
CA VAL A 349 26.39 -15.00 7.88
C VAL A 349 26.72 -15.74 6.59
N TYR A 350 26.02 -15.40 5.49
CA TYR A 350 26.29 -15.97 4.17
C TYR A 350 27.10 -15.02 3.27
N SER A 351 26.92 -13.71 3.42
CA SER A 351 27.70 -12.68 2.70
C SER A 351 27.63 -11.33 3.43
N GLU A 352 28.37 -10.34 2.92
CA GLU A 352 28.31 -8.95 3.40
C GLU A 352 26.90 -8.32 3.32
N CYS A 353 25.98 -8.88 2.54
CA CYS A 353 24.61 -8.37 2.47
C CYS A 353 23.55 -9.46 2.64
N SER A 354 23.89 -10.56 3.30
CA SER A 354 22.92 -11.62 3.61
C SER A 354 23.33 -12.38 4.86
N MET A 355 22.43 -12.43 5.84
CA MET A 355 22.55 -13.27 7.04
C MET A 355 21.21 -13.91 7.37
N LYS A 356 21.26 -15.03 8.09
CA LYS A 356 20.08 -15.71 8.63
C LYS A 356 20.12 -15.64 10.16
N LEU A 357 19.02 -15.21 10.76
CA LEU A 357 18.78 -15.29 12.19
C LEU A 357 17.81 -16.42 12.46
N SER A 358 18.17 -17.32 13.39
CA SER A 358 17.30 -18.42 13.80
C SER A 358 17.00 -18.29 15.28
N TYR A 359 15.71 -18.27 15.65
CA TYR A 359 15.26 -18.22 17.03
C TYR A 359 14.17 -19.28 17.23
N GLU A 360 14.45 -20.24 18.11
CA GLU A 360 13.62 -21.43 18.31
C GLU A 360 13.27 -22.15 16.98
N ASN A 361 12.04 -22.00 16.48
CA ASN A 361 11.58 -22.64 15.23
C ASN A 361 11.39 -21.64 14.08
N ILE A 362 11.77 -20.38 14.27
CA ILE A 362 11.57 -19.31 13.29
C ILE A 362 12.92 -18.92 12.69
N ASN A 363 12.97 -18.86 11.36
CA ASN A 363 14.14 -18.47 10.59
C ASN A 363 13.83 -17.18 9.83
N PHE A 364 14.69 -16.18 9.97
CA PHE A 364 14.60 -14.90 9.29
C PHE A 364 15.83 -14.70 8.42
N PHE A 365 15.62 -14.21 7.20
CA PHE A 365 16.72 -13.78 6.34
C PHE A 365 16.73 -12.26 6.28
N ILE A 366 17.92 -11.69 6.46
CA ILE A 366 18.15 -10.25 6.47
C ILE A 366 19.18 -9.93 5.41
N ASP A 367 18.92 -8.88 4.64
CA ASP A 367 19.81 -8.37 3.62
C ASP A 367 20.06 -6.86 3.76
N CYS A 368 20.81 -6.30 2.82
CA CYS A 368 21.04 -4.85 2.71
C CYS A 368 19.97 -4.13 1.89
N SER A 369 18.87 -4.79 1.51
CA SER A 369 17.87 -4.17 0.62
C SER A 369 17.32 -2.91 1.28
N GLU A 370 17.18 -1.83 0.50
CA GLU A 370 16.63 -0.59 1.02
C GLU A 370 15.20 -0.86 1.49
N ILE A 371 14.93 -0.56 2.77
CA ILE A 371 13.55 -0.48 3.27
C ILE A 371 12.96 0.82 2.72
N ASN A 372 12.69 0.81 1.41
CA ASN A 372 12.02 1.88 0.70
C ASN A 372 10.69 2.14 1.38
N LYS A 373 10.20 3.39 1.47
CA LYS A 373 8.83 3.68 1.96
C LYS A 373 7.71 3.07 1.10
N ARG A 374 8.06 2.36 0.03
CA ARG A 374 7.16 1.74 -0.93
C ARG A 374 7.83 0.53 -1.57
N GLU A 375 7.90 -0.55 -0.81
CA GLU A 375 8.07 -1.90 -1.34
C GLU A 375 7.62 -2.84 -0.22
N GLU A 376 6.52 -3.57 -0.46
CA GLU A 376 6.24 -4.80 0.27
C GLU A 376 7.30 -5.80 -0.18
N SER A 377 8.24 -6.11 0.71
CA SER A 377 9.22 -7.14 0.44
C SER A 377 8.51 -8.49 0.29
N ALA A 378 8.99 -9.29 -0.67
CA ALA A 378 8.42 -10.55 -1.13
C ALA A 378 8.41 -11.69 -0.08
N THR A 379 8.72 -11.41 1.18
CA THR A 379 8.69 -12.35 2.30
C THR A 379 7.31 -12.54 2.93
N ASP A 380 6.40 -11.56 2.81
CA ASP A 380 5.02 -11.67 3.33
C ASP A 380 4.13 -12.66 2.52
N LYS A 381 4.61 -13.18 1.39
CA LYS A 381 3.91 -14.21 0.59
C LYS A 381 4.23 -15.66 0.95
N ILE A 382 5.14 -15.91 1.90
CA ILE A 382 5.51 -17.29 2.28
C ILE A 382 4.78 -17.76 3.54
N PHE A 383 4.29 -16.85 4.41
CA PHE A 383 3.62 -17.23 5.66
C PHE A 383 2.08 -17.22 5.64
N THR A 384 1.44 -16.83 4.53
CA THR A 384 -0.02 -16.86 4.40
C THR A 384 -0.58 -18.19 3.88
N GLY A 385 0.29 -19.18 3.66
CA GLY A 385 -0.08 -20.51 3.13
C GLY A 385 -0.17 -21.64 4.16
N VAL A 386 -0.14 -21.35 5.46
CA VAL A 386 -0.34 -22.39 6.50
C VAL A 386 -1.79 -22.33 6.96
N PRO A 387 -2.62 -23.37 6.71
CA PRO A 387 -3.96 -23.43 7.26
C PRO A 387 -3.87 -23.51 8.78
N THR A 388 -4.55 -22.58 9.46
CA THR A 388 -4.85 -22.67 10.88
C THR A 388 -5.71 -23.91 11.13
N ILE A 389 -5.22 -24.82 11.98
CA ILE A 389 -5.99 -25.89 12.63
C ILE A 389 -6.22 -25.48 14.08
#